data_AF-A0A1Y1Q6J8-F1
#
_entry.id   AF-A0A1Y1Q6J8-F1
#
_cell.length_a   1.000
_cell.length_b   1.000
_cell.length_c   1.000
_cell.angle_alpha   90.00
_cell.angle_beta   90.00
_cell.angle_gamma   90.00
#
_symmetry.space_group_name_H-M   'P 1'
#
loop_
_entity.id
_entity.type
_entity.pdbx_description
1 polymer ?
#
loop_
_entity_poly.entity_id
_entity_poly.type
_entity_poly.pdbx_seq_one_letter_code
_entity_poly.pdbx_strand_id
1 'polypeptide(L)'
;MIPAAFIIARITDTQGSTPRENGAYMLIAAQESLGSIGGGKLEQQVIEEARALLAETEIGEGDRRSPLQGTVFVGATGGRPLQLQREFTLGPTLGQCCGGRVHIRYEYCTDPQQWQYPDAINANQFPIVLFGAGHVGQALAAILATQPCRLYWVDSREEQFPAELPANAKAYIAPNPASLIEALPANAYLLVMTHDHALDLAICDAALRHNRFRFLGLIGSQTKRGIPQTLAG
;
A
#
# COMPACT_ATOMS: atom_id res chain seq x y z
N MET A 1 -2.26 -13.66 -12.99
CA MET A 1 -3.20 -14.78 -12.74
C MET A 1 -2.84 -15.31 -11.35
N ILE A 2 -3.80 -15.50 -10.44
CA ILE A 2 -3.47 -15.98 -9.09
C ILE A 2 -3.27 -17.50 -9.17
N PRO A 3 -2.16 -18.05 -8.63
CA PRO A 3 -1.89 -19.49 -8.69
C PRO A 3 -2.91 -20.30 -7.89
N ALA A 4 -3.14 -21.56 -8.30
CA ALA A 4 -4.15 -22.43 -7.71
C ALA A 4 -3.94 -22.75 -6.22
N ALA A 5 -2.68 -22.78 -5.77
CA ALA A 5 -2.32 -22.88 -4.37
C ALA A 5 -1.15 -21.95 -4.04
N PHE A 6 -1.21 -21.29 -2.89
CA PHE A 6 -0.16 -20.41 -2.41
C PHE A 6 -0.18 -20.29 -0.88
N ILE A 7 0.93 -19.80 -0.32
CA ILE A 7 1.03 -19.43 1.09
C ILE A 7 1.15 -17.93 1.22
N ILE A 8 0.43 -17.35 2.17
CA ILE A 8 0.66 -15.97 2.61
C ILE A 8 1.56 -16.00 3.83
N ALA A 9 2.72 -15.35 3.74
CA ALA A 9 3.57 -15.06 4.89
C ALA A 9 3.37 -13.62 5.33
N ARG A 10 2.84 -13.38 6.53
CA ARG A 10 2.51 -12.05 7.07
C ARG A 10 3.27 -11.76 8.37
N ILE A 11 3.86 -10.59 8.48
CA ILE A 11 4.36 -10.06 9.75
C ILE A 11 3.17 -9.73 10.65
N THR A 12 3.10 -10.38 11.80
CA THR A 12 2.02 -10.23 12.80
C THR A 12 2.46 -9.46 14.04
N ASP A 13 3.77 -9.37 14.27
CA ASP A 13 4.38 -8.57 15.32
C ASP A 13 5.83 -8.23 14.98
N THR A 14 6.32 -7.10 15.48
CA THR A 14 7.69 -6.63 15.29
C THR A 14 8.22 -6.02 16.59
N GLN A 15 9.48 -6.30 16.93
CA GLN A 15 10.16 -5.58 18.02
C GLN A 15 11.55 -5.13 17.57
N GLY A 16 11.98 -3.95 18.02
CA GLY A 16 13.26 -3.36 17.61
C GLY A 16 13.23 -2.85 16.17
N SER A 17 14.41 -2.77 15.54
CA SER A 17 14.54 -2.31 14.16
C SER A 17 14.29 -3.46 13.20
N THR A 18 13.19 -3.38 12.44
CA THR A 18 12.77 -4.37 11.44
C THR A 18 12.63 -3.72 10.06
N PRO A 19 12.88 -4.46 8.95
CA PRO A 19 12.85 -3.89 7.60
C PRO A 19 11.43 -3.56 7.10
N ARG A 20 10.41 -4.20 7.65
CA ARG A 20 8.99 -3.89 7.43
C ARG A 20 8.24 -3.92 8.76
N GLU A 21 7.08 -3.27 8.75
CA GLU A 21 6.16 -3.13 9.87
C GLU A 21 5.15 -4.29 9.95
N ASN A 22 4.45 -4.36 11.08
CA ASN A 22 3.33 -5.29 11.29
C ASN A 22 2.28 -5.12 10.17
N GLY A 23 1.81 -6.24 9.62
CA GLY A 23 0.86 -6.29 8.51
C GLY A 23 1.48 -6.48 7.13
N ALA A 24 2.79 -6.22 6.97
CA ALA A 24 3.48 -6.52 5.71
C ALA A 24 3.41 -8.01 5.39
N TYR A 25 3.24 -8.37 4.13
CA TYR A 25 3.15 -9.78 3.73
C TYR A 25 3.71 -10.04 2.34
N MET A 26 3.88 -11.33 2.06
CA MET A 26 4.26 -11.87 0.77
C MET A 26 3.37 -13.06 0.43
N LEU A 27 2.89 -13.11 -0.81
CA LEU A 27 2.26 -14.28 -1.40
C LEU A 27 3.37 -15.12 -2.05
N ILE A 28 3.40 -16.40 -1.73
CA ILE A 28 4.44 -17.32 -2.18
C ILE A 28 3.75 -18.50 -2.85
N ALA A 29 4.04 -18.71 -4.12
CA ALA A 29 3.60 -19.85 -4.89
C ALA A 29 4.80 -20.75 -5.24
N ALA A 30 4.52 -21.88 -5.89
CA ALA A 30 5.54 -22.87 -6.23
C ALA A 30 6.73 -22.27 -7.00
N GLN A 31 6.47 -21.36 -7.94
CA GLN A 31 7.50 -20.81 -8.84
C GLN A 31 7.72 -19.30 -8.69
N GLU A 32 6.78 -18.57 -8.09
CA GLU A 32 6.80 -17.11 -8.00
C GLU A 32 6.45 -16.62 -6.60
N SER A 33 6.77 -15.35 -6.32
CA SER A 33 6.39 -14.67 -5.09
C SER A 33 6.05 -13.21 -5.38
N LEU A 34 5.04 -12.68 -4.70
CA LEU A 34 4.54 -11.31 -4.84
C LEU A 34 4.48 -10.61 -3.48
N GLY A 35 4.86 -9.34 -3.43
CA GLY A 35 4.98 -8.59 -2.17
C GLY A 35 6.33 -8.79 -1.50
N SER A 36 6.50 -8.21 -0.31
CA SER A 36 7.76 -8.26 0.42
C SER A 36 7.51 -8.05 1.91
N ILE A 37 8.27 -8.78 2.72
CA ILE A 37 8.30 -8.68 4.19
C ILE A 37 9.63 -8.07 4.69
N GLY A 38 10.51 -7.63 3.78
CA GLY A 38 11.68 -6.86 4.18
C GLY A 38 12.97 -7.06 3.41
N GLY A 39 13.05 -7.98 2.45
CA GLY A 39 14.30 -8.20 1.72
C GLY A 39 15.29 -9.16 2.39
N GLY A 40 16.34 -9.48 1.64
CA GLY A 40 17.51 -10.19 2.12
C GLY A 40 17.24 -11.65 2.54
N LYS A 41 18.06 -12.15 3.47
CA LYS A 41 18.04 -13.56 3.89
C LYS A 41 16.76 -13.99 4.60
N LEU A 42 16.11 -13.11 5.37
CA LEU A 42 14.78 -13.39 5.95
C LEU A 42 13.80 -13.80 4.86
N GLU A 43 13.75 -13.02 3.78
CA GLU A 43 12.80 -13.24 2.70
C GLU A 43 13.10 -14.53 1.94
N GLN A 44 14.38 -14.82 1.69
CA GLN A 44 14.83 -16.10 1.10
C GLN A 44 14.41 -17.30 1.96
N GLN A 45 14.68 -17.26 3.27
CA GLN A 45 14.31 -18.34 4.18
C GLN A 45 12.79 -18.54 4.26
N VAL A 46 12.02 -17.44 4.28
CA VAL A 46 10.56 -17.51 4.30
C VAL A 46 10.01 -18.11 3.01
N ILE A 47 10.59 -17.80 1.85
CA ILE A 47 10.22 -18.40 0.56
C ILE A 47 10.54 -19.90 0.54
N GLU A 48 11.73 -20.30 1.00
CA GLU A 48 12.12 -21.72 1.07
C GLU A 48 11.18 -22.50 2.00
N GLU A 49 10.92 -21.99 3.20
CA GLU A 49 10.01 -22.62 4.16
C GLU A 49 8.58 -22.72 3.59
N ALA A 50 8.06 -21.68 2.96
CA ALA A 50 6.73 -21.70 2.35
C ALA A 50 6.64 -22.66 1.15
N ARG A 51 7.66 -22.75 0.31
CA ARG A 51 7.67 -23.70 -0.82
C ARG A 51 7.78 -25.15 -0.35
N ALA A 52 8.54 -25.41 0.71
CA ALA A 52 8.56 -26.73 1.35
C ALA A 52 7.15 -27.10 1.87
N LEU A 53 6.48 -26.18 2.55
CA LEU A 53 5.10 -26.38 3.01
C LEU A 53 4.12 -26.63 1.86
N LEU A 54 4.22 -25.88 0.75
CA LEU A 54 3.40 -26.09 -0.46
C LEU A 54 3.62 -27.49 -1.05
N ALA A 55 4.88 -27.92 -1.20
CA ALA A 55 5.22 -29.23 -1.75
C ALA A 55 4.74 -30.37 -0.83
N GLU A 56 4.81 -30.21 0.50
CA GLU A 56 4.30 -31.21 1.45
C GLU A 56 2.78 -31.38 1.38
N THR A 57 2.04 -30.29 1.14
CA THR A 57 0.58 -30.31 1.00
C THR A 57 0.07 -30.93 -0.30
N GLU A 58 0.85 -30.91 -1.38
CA GLU A 58 0.47 -31.57 -2.65
C GLU A 58 0.60 -33.12 -2.58
N ILE A 59 1.25 -33.68 -1.54
CA ILE A 59 1.67 -35.09 -1.46
C ILE A 59 0.77 -35.94 -0.52
N GLY A 60 -0.44 -35.49 -0.14
CA GLY A 60 -1.50 -36.40 0.30
C GLY A 60 -2.44 -35.91 1.41
N GLU A 61 -3.70 -36.32 1.30
CA GLU A 61 -4.76 -36.18 2.30
C GLU A 61 -4.38 -36.88 3.62
N GLY A 62 -4.25 -36.13 4.72
CA GLY A 62 -4.08 -36.67 6.06
C GLY A 62 -3.49 -35.68 7.06
N ASP A 63 -3.97 -35.73 8.30
CA ASP A 63 -3.50 -34.93 9.43
C ASP A 63 -2.02 -35.27 9.73
N ARG A 64 -1.09 -34.41 9.33
CA ARG A 64 0.36 -34.61 9.54
C ARG A 64 0.92 -33.58 10.50
N ARG A 65 1.91 -33.97 11.30
CA ARG A 65 2.77 -33.09 12.09
C ARG A 65 3.99 -32.66 11.24
N SER A 66 4.38 -31.39 11.31
CA SER A 66 5.54 -30.81 10.61
C SER A 66 6.82 -31.35 11.24
N PRO A 67 7.87 -31.59 10.45
CA PRO A 67 9.23 -31.72 10.97
C PRO A 67 9.79 -30.41 11.56
N LEU A 68 9.17 -29.25 11.31
CA LEU A 68 9.55 -27.98 11.95
C LEU A 68 9.11 -27.98 13.42
N GLN A 69 10.08 -28.18 14.32
CA GLN A 69 9.90 -28.24 15.77
C GLN A 69 9.06 -27.07 16.29
N GLY A 70 7.97 -27.39 17.02
CA GLY A 70 7.12 -26.41 17.72
C GLY A 70 5.77 -26.09 17.06
N THR A 71 5.40 -26.76 15.97
CA THR A 71 4.20 -26.40 15.20
C THR A 71 2.96 -27.22 15.59
N VAL A 72 1.89 -26.54 16.04
CA VAL A 72 0.55 -27.13 16.16
C VAL A 72 -0.10 -27.13 14.79
N PHE A 73 -0.52 -28.30 14.32
CA PHE A 73 -1.36 -28.46 13.14
C PHE A 73 -2.80 -28.38 13.60
N VAL A 74 -3.54 -27.39 13.11
CA VAL A 74 -5.01 -27.46 13.14
C VAL A 74 -5.40 -27.96 11.77
N GLY A 75 -5.71 -29.26 11.71
CA GLY A 75 -5.99 -30.00 10.49
C GLY A 75 -7.18 -29.46 9.71
N ALA A 76 -7.15 -29.73 8.41
CA ALA A 76 -8.21 -29.50 7.44
C ALA A 76 -9.42 -30.43 7.67
N THR A 77 -10.04 -30.36 8.84
CA THR A 77 -11.42 -30.81 9.04
C THR A 77 -12.31 -29.58 9.13
N GLY A 78 -12.90 -29.20 7.98
CA GLY A 78 -13.91 -28.13 7.91
C GLY A 78 -13.49 -26.83 7.23
N GLY A 79 -12.53 -26.85 6.30
CA GLY A 79 -12.27 -25.70 5.41
C GLY A 79 -11.58 -24.50 6.06
N ARG A 80 -10.84 -24.68 7.15
CA ARG A 80 -9.99 -23.62 7.72
C ARG A 80 -8.56 -23.71 7.17
N PRO A 81 -7.95 -22.59 6.75
CA PRO A 81 -6.58 -22.58 6.23
C PRO A 81 -5.58 -23.01 7.31
N LEU A 82 -4.58 -23.79 6.91
CA LEU A 82 -3.50 -24.24 7.78
C LEU A 82 -2.65 -23.01 8.18
N GLN A 83 -2.53 -22.76 9.48
CA GLN A 83 -1.79 -21.62 10.02
C GLN A 83 -0.56 -22.07 10.82
N LEU A 84 0.58 -21.47 10.53
CA LEU A 84 1.84 -21.65 11.25
C LEU A 84 2.38 -20.28 11.66
N GLN A 85 2.93 -20.12 12.86
CA GLN A 85 3.60 -18.89 13.28
C GLN A 85 5.07 -19.17 13.63
N ARG A 86 5.97 -18.30 13.17
CA ARG A 86 7.43 -18.39 13.38
C ARG A 86 7.99 -17.06 13.83
N GLU A 87 8.94 -17.12 14.77
CA GLU A 87 9.73 -15.96 15.17
C GLU A 87 11.09 -15.99 14.46
N PHE A 88 11.52 -14.84 13.96
CA PHE A 88 12.84 -14.64 13.37
C PHE A 88 13.52 -13.50 14.12
N THR A 89 14.67 -13.78 14.74
CA THR A 89 15.55 -12.75 15.30
C THR A 89 16.40 -12.19 14.17
N LEU A 90 16.26 -10.89 13.91
CA LEU A 90 17.03 -10.17 12.91
C LEU A 90 18.37 -9.77 13.54
N GLY A 91 19.46 -10.00 12.81
CA GLY A 91 20.79 -9.65 13.27
C GLY A 91 21.87 -10.31 12.42
N PRO A 92 23.14 -10.22 12.86
CA PRO A 92 24.28 -10.79 12.13
C PRO A 92 24.13 -12.29 11.85
N THR A 93 23.46 -13.02 12.76
CA THR A 93 23.17 -14.46 12.62
C THR A 93 22.29 -14.76 11.41
N LEU A 94 21.39 -13.85 11.05
CA LEU A 94 20.58 -13.91 9.83
C LEU A 94 21.22 -13.15 8.65
N GLY A 95 22.46 -12.65 8.80
CA GLY A 95 23.17 -11.84 7.81
C GLY A 95 22.47 -10.52 7.45
N GLN A 96 21.79 -9.89 8.41
CA GLN A 96 21.08 -8.63 8.22
C GLN A 96 21.63 -7.53 9.15
N CYS A 97 21.50 -6.27 8.71
CA CYS A 97 21.90 -5.10 9.49
C CYS A 97 20.87 -4.69 10.56
N CYS A 98 19.62 -5.16 10.43
CA CYS A 98 18.54 -4.90 11.38
C CYS A 98 18.69 -5.83 12.60
N GLY A 99 18.55 -5.30 13.82
CA GLY A 99 18.72 -6.04 15.08
C GLY A 99 17.42 -6.37 15.83
N GLY A 100 16.27 -6.28 15.16
CA GLY A 100 14.95 -6.54 15.74
C GLY A 100 14.53 -8.01 15.73
N ARG A 101 13.25 -8.28 15.92
CA ARG A 101 12.61 -9.59 15.72
C ARG A 101 11.27 -9.42 15.02
N VAL A 102 10.88 -10.42 14.24
CA VAL A 102 9.59 -10.44 13.55
C VAL A 102 8.87 -11.76 13.80
N HIS A 103 7.56 -11.69 14.01
CA HIS A 103 6.70 -12.88 14.08
C HIS A 103 5.95 -13.00 12.75
N ILE A 104 6.22 -14.05 12.00
CA ILE A 104 5.62 -14.32 10.70
C ILE A 104 4.59 -15.43 10.83
N ARG A 105 3.37 -15.16 10.36
CA ARG A 105 2.32 -16.17 10.20
C ARG A 105 2.26 -16.61 8.75
N TYR A 106 2.30 -17.91 8.53
CA TYR A 106 2.06 -18.59 7.26
C TYR A 106 0.61 -19.06 7.21
N GLU A 107 -0.10 -18.76 6.13
CA GLU A 107 -1.48 -19.17 5.90
C GLU A 107 -1.57 -19.88 4.55
N TYR A 108 -1.97 -21.15 4.56
CA TYR A 108 -2.10 -21.95 3.34
C TYR A 108 -3.46 -21.71 2.65
N CYS A 109 -3.44 -21.39 1.36
CA CYS A 109 -4.63 -21.14 0.56
C CYS A 109 -4.70 -22.08 -0.65
N THR A 110 -5.75 -22.91 -0.71
CA THR A 110 -6.06 -23.83 -1.83
C THR A 110 -7.15 -23.32 -2.75
N ASP A 111 -7.87 -22.28 -2.35
CA ASP A 111 -8.90 -21.65 -3.15
C ASP A 111 -8.65 -20.14 -3.17
N PRO A 112 -8.07 -19.60 -4.27
CA PRO A 112 -7.84 -18.17 -4.44
C PRO A 112 -9.08 -17.30 -4.25
N GLN A 113 -10.29 -17.86 -4.43
CA GLN A 113 -11.55 -17.14 -4.24
C GLN A 113 -11.96 -17.04 -2.76
N GLN A 114 -11.55 -17.99 -1.92
CA GLN A 114 -11.78 -17.95 -0.47
C GLN A 114 -10.81 -17.00 0.22
N TRP A 115 -9.63 -16.79 -0.34
CA TRP A 115 -8.73 -15.78 0.16
C TRP A 115 -9.14 -14.40 -0.34
N GLN A 116 -9.93 -13.71 0.49
CA GLN A 116 -10.09 -12.28 0.36
C GLN A 116 -8.82 -11.60 0.84
N TYR A 117 -8.19 -10.90 -0.10
CA TYR A 117 -7.19 -9.90 0.15
C TYR A 117 -7.64 -9.05 1.36
N PRO A 118 -6.86 -8.93 2.45
CA PRO A 118 -7.19 -7.97 3.48
C PRO A 118 -7.33 -6.62 2.79
N ASP A 119 -8.43 -5.91 3.04
CA ASP A 119 -8.72 -4.61 2.44
C ASP A 119 -7.54 -3.62 2.52
N ALA A 120 -6.58 -3.87 3.42
CA ALA A 120 -5.32 -3.16 3.57
C ALA A 120 -4.41 -3.13 2.32
N ILE A 121 -4.50 -4.08 1.38
CA ILE A 121 -3.72 -3.99 0.13
C ILE A 121 -4.65 -4.03 -1.11
N ASN A 122 -5.98 -3.95 -0.98
CA ASN A 122 -6.84 -3.86 -2.16
C ASN A 122 -6.35 -2.69 -3.03
N ALA A 123 -5.70 -3.00 -4.17
CA ALA A 123 -4.99 -2.10 -5.07
C ALA A 123 -4.55 -0.78 -4.40
N ASN A 124 -3.48 -0.82 -3.59
CA ASN A 124 -2.89 0.30 -2.86
C ASN A 124 -2.49 1.45 -3.81
N GLN A 125 -3.48 2.18 -4.30
CA GLN A 125 -3.38 3.42 -5.02
C GLN A 125 -4.02 4.47 -4.13
N PHE A 126 -3.29 4.95 -3.13
CA PHE A 126 -3.79 6.03 -2.28
C PHE A 126 -4.20 7.22 -3.17
N PRO A 127 -5.39 7.82 -2.96
CA PRO A 127 -5.90 8.85 -3.85
C PRO A 127 -5.14 10.15 -3.62
N ILE A 128 -4.47 10.63 -4.67
CA ILE A 128 -3.87 11.97 -4.72
C ILE A 128 -4.72 12.83 -5.64
N VAL A 129 -5.13 13.99 -5.15
CA VAL A 129 -5.82 14.99 -5.96
C VAL A 129 -4.86 16.15 -6.18
N LEU A 130 -4.48 16.36 -7.43
CA LEU A 130 -3.57 17.42 -7.84
C LEU A 130 -4.37 18.51 -8.56
N PHE A 131 -4.48 19.67 -7.92
CA PHE A 131 -5.08 20.86 -8.53
C PHE A 131 -3.99 21.68 -9.22
N GLY A 132 -4.17 21.93 -10.52
CA GLY A 132 -3.23 22.62 -11.39
C GLY A 132 -2.49 21.66 -12.33
N ALA A 133 -2.65 21.88 -13.63
CA ALA A 133 -1.96 21.18 -14.71
C ALA A 133 -0.89 22.03 -15.41
N GLY A 134 -0.49 23.16 -14.82
CA GLY A 134 0.66 23.94 -15.29
C GLY A 134 2.00 23.21 -15.06
N HIS A 135 3.11 23.86 -15.42
CA HIS A 135 4.47 23.27 -15.38
C HIS A 135 4.80 22.47 -14.12
N VAL A 136 4.48 22.99 -12.93
CA VAL A 136 4.75 22.29 -11.66
C VAL A 136 3.85 21.06 -11.49
N GLY A 137 2.58 21.19 -11.85
CA GLY A 137 1.63 20.08 -11.83
C GLY A 137 2.04 18.95 -12.77
N GLN A 138 2.51 19.27 -13.98
CA GLN A 138 3.01 18.27 -14.92
C GLN A 138 4.25 17.53 -14.40
N ALA A 139 5.22 18.27 -13.84
CA ALA A 139 6.41 17.66 -13.25
C ALA A 139 6.07 16.73 -12.08
N LEU A 140 5.14 17.14 -11.22
CA LEU A 140 4.68 16.33 -10.11
C LEU A 140 3.90 15.10 -10.60
N ALA A 141 3.02 15.25 -11.59
CA ALA A 141 2.28 14.14 -12.20
C ALA A 141 3.22 13.09 -12.81
N ALA A 142 4.33 13.51 -13.43
CA ALA A 142 5.35 12.60 -13.95
C ALA A 142 6.05 11.79 -12.86
N ILE A 143 6.33 12.39 -11.69
CA ILE A 143 6.88 11.67 -10.54
C ILE A 143 5.83 10.68 -10.00
N LEU A 144 4.60 11.15 -9.81
CA LEU A 144 3.50 10.34 -9.29
C LEU A 144 3.11 9.18 -10.22
N ALA A 145 3.37 9.30 -11.52
CA ALA A 145 3.19 8.21 -12.49
C ALA A 145 3.99 6.95 -12.15
N THR A 146 5.10 7.09 -11.44
CA THR A 146 5.97 5.98 -11.02
C THR A 146 5.56 5.34 -9.70
N GLN A 147 4.52 5.88 -9.04
CA GLN A 147 4.12 5.49 -7.69
C GLN A 147 2.82 4.68 -7.70
N PRO A 148 2.62 3.78 -6.71
CA PRO A 148 1.37 3.07 -6.53
C PRO A 148 0.34 4.03 -5.90
N CYS A 149 -0.14 5.00 -6.67
CA CYS A 149 -1.18 5.97 -6.28
C CYS A 149 -2.21 6.13 -7.40
N ARG A 150 -3.39 6.66 -7.07
CA ARG A 150 -4.39 7.06 -8.07
C ARG A 150 -4.40 8.57 -8.15
N LEU A 151 -4.03 9.11 -9.30
CA LEU A 151 -3.95 10.54 -9.51
C LEU A 151 -5.25 11.08 -10.12
N TYR A 152 -5.93 11.95 -9.37
CA TYR A 152 -7.03 12.77 -9.86
C TYR A 152 -6.45 14.16 -10.19
N TRP A 153 -6.26 14.44 -11.47
CA TRP A 153 -5.57 15.65 -11.92
C TRP A 153 -6.59 16.68 -12.43
N VAL A 154 -6.70 17.81 -11.74
CA VAL A 154 -7.77 18.80 -11.93
C VAL A 154 -7.19 20.12 -12.43
N ASP A 155 -7.72 20.65 -13.52
CA ASP A 155 -7.47 22.03 -14.00
C ASP A 155 -8.71 22.49 -14.79
N SER A 156 -8.91 23.78 -14.95
CA SER A 156 -10.01 24.31 -15.79
C SER A 156 -9.67 24.33 -17.27
N ARG A 157 -8.38 24.20 -17.60
CA ARG A 157 -7.82 24.33 -18.95
C ARG A 157 -7.45 22.96 -19.50
N GLU A 158 -8.18 22.50 -20.51
CA GLU A 158 -7.94 21.21 -21.15
C GLU A 158 -6.56 21.16 -21.80
N GLU A 159 -6.11 22.27 -22.39
CA GLU A 159 -4.83 22.39 -23.10
C GLU A 159 -3.60 22.28 -22.21
N GLN A 160 -3.76 22.32 -20.87
CA GLN A 160 -2.67 22.16 -19.92
C GLN A 160 -2.33 20.68 -19.68
N PHE A 161 -3.24 19.77 -20.00
CA PHE A 161 -2.97 18.34 -19.87
C PHE A 161 -2.14 17.83 -21.05
N PRO A 162 -1.22 16.88 -20.82
CA PRO A 162 -0.52 16.23 -21.93
C PRO A 162 -1.50 15.40 -22.78
N ALA A 163 -1.15 15.20 -24.06
CA ALA A 163 -1.96 14.41 -24.98
C ALA A 163 -2.17 12.96 -24.50
N GLU A 164 -1.16 12.40 -23.82
CA GLU A 164 -1.24 11.10 -23.16
C GLU A 164 -1.10 11.27 -21.65
N LEU A 165 -2.10 10.78 -20.91
CA LEU A 165 -2.08 10.78 -19.45
C LEU A 165 -1.34 9.55 -18.93
N PRO A 166 -0.64 9.67 -17.77
CA PRO A 166 -0.11 8.50 -17.07
C PRO A 166 -1.19 7.45 -16.80
N ALA A 167 -0.83 6.16 -16.83
CA ALA A 167 -1.77 5.05 -16.64
C ALA A 167 -2.51 5.08 -15.29
N ASN A 168 -1.92 5.71 -14.27
CA ASN A 168 -2.51 5.87 -12.95
C ASN A 168 -3.23 7.22 -12.75
N ALA A 169 -3.35 8.03 -13.80
CA ALA A 169 -3.92 9.37 -13.75
C ALA A 169 -5.24 9.47 -14.52
N LYS A 170 -6.13 10.31 -14.01
CA LYS A 170 -7.37 10.72 -14.67
C LYS A 170 -7.49 12.23 -14.63
N ALA A 171 -7.65 12.86 -15.79
CA ALA A 171 -7.87 14.29 -15.91
C ALA A 171 -9.33 14.65 -15.61
N TYR A 172 -9.51 15.78 -14.93
CA TYR A 172 -10.79 16.39 -14.62
C TYR A 172 -10.75 17.85 -15.04
N ILE A 173 -11.37 18.14 -16.19
CA ILE A 173 -11.51 19.50 -16.69
C ILE A 173 -12.72 20.12 -16.00
N ALA A 174 -12.48 21.04 -15.06
CA ALA A 174 -13.52 21.64 -14.25
C ALA A 174 -13.40 23.17 -14.28
N PRO A 175 -14.40 23.91 -14.80
CA PRO A 175 -14.39 25.38 -14.79
C PRO A 175 -14.25 25.97 -13.38
N ASN A 176 -14.77 25.26 -12.37
CA ASN A 176 -14.58 25.57 -10.96
C ASN A 176 -14.00 24.34 -10.23
N PRO A 177 -12.67 24.21 -10.12
CA PRO A 177 -12.06 23.06 -9.45
C PRO A 177 -12.49 22.90 -7.97
N ALA A 178 -12.77 23.99 -7.26
CA ALA A 178 -13.17 23.94 -5.86
C ALA A 178 -14.52 23.22 -5.64
N SER A 179 -15.43 23.23 -6.63
CA SER A 179 -16.71 22.54 -6.52
C SER A 179 -16.58 21.01 -6.54
N LEU A 180 -15.43 20.47 -6.95
CA LEU A 180 -15.20 19.03 -6.93
C LEU A 180 -14.94 18.49 -5.52
N ILE A 181 -14.61 19.36 -4.55
CA ILE A 181 -14.17 18.97 -3.22
C ILE A 181 -15.13 18.00 -2.54
N GLU A 182 -16.44 18.17 -2.70
CA GLU A 182 -17.46 17.28 -2.10
C GLU A 182 -17.45 15.87 -2.72
N ALA A 183 -17.17 15.77 -4.02
CA ALA A 183 -17.18 14.51 -4.77
C ALA A 183 -15.86 13.73 -4.67
N LEU A 184 -14.79 14.33 -4.11
CA LEU A 184 -13.49 13.66 -3.99
C LEU A 184 -13.54 12.45 -3.04
N PRO A 185 -12.64 11.47 -3.19
CA PRO A 185 -12.51 10.36 -2.25
C PRO A 185 -12.23 10.87 -0.83
N ALA A 186 -12.91 10.27 0.16
CA ALA A 186 -12.49 10.43 1.55
C ALA A 186 -11.09 9.83 1.73
N ASN A 187 -10.32 10.37 2.66
CA ASN A 187 -8.91 10.06 2.92
C ASN A 187 -7.91 10.45 1.81
N ALA A 188 -8.28 11.28 0.84
CA ALA A 188 -7.35 11.73 -0.19
C ALA A 188 -6.26 12.68 0.34
N TYR A 189 -5.14 12.71 -0.41
CA TYR A 189 -4.06 13.67 -0.26
C TYR A 189 -4.27 14.78 -1.28
N LEU A 190 -4.52 16.01 -0.82
CA LEU A 190 -4.77 17.15 -1.69
C LEU A 190 -3.50 17.95 -1.89
N LEU A 191 -3.14 18.19 -3.15
CA LEU A 191 -1.99 19.00 -3.57
C LEU A 191 -2.51 20.16 -4.43
N VAL A 192 -2.42 21.36 -3.90
CA VAL A 192 -2.87 22.60 -4.55
C VAL A 192 -1.66 23.28 -5.18
N MET A 193 -1.53 23.13 -6.49
CA MET A 193 -0.40 23.58 -7.31
C MET A 193 -0.86 24.57 -8.39
N THR A 194 -1.93 25.33 -8.11
CA THR A 194 -2.46 26.33 -9.06
C THR A 194 -1.63 27.62 -9.03
N HIS A 195 -1.91 28.51 -9.97
CA HIS A 195 -1.28 29.84 -10.04
C HIS A 195 -2.26 30.96 -9.65
N ASP A 196 -3.52 30.62 -9.34
CA ASP A 196 -4.60 31.56 -9.02
C ASP A 196 -4.85 31.55 -7.51
N HIS A 197 -4.59 32.69 -6.85
CA HIS A 197 -4.75 32.84 -5.41
C HIS A 197 -6.18 32.71 -4.92
N ALA A 198 -7.16 33.18 -5.71
CA ALA A 198 -8.56 33.09 -5.32
C ALA A 198 -9.02 31.63 -5.38
N LEU A 199 -8.56 30.90 -6.41
CA LEU A 199 -8.82 29.47 -6.55
C LEU A 199 -8.15 28.65 -5.44
N ASP A 200 -6.88 28.92 -5.14
CA ASP A 200 -6.14 28.26 -4.06
C ASP A 200 -6.90 28.39 -2.72
N LEU A 201 -7.32 29.62 -2.40
CA LEU A 201 -8.08 29.89 -1.18
C LEU A 201 -9.43 29.15 -1.17
N ALA A 202 -10.17 29.15 -2.29
CA ALA A 202 -11.45 28.47 -2.40
C ALA A 202 -11.31 26.95 -2.22
N ILE A 203 -10.28 26.34 -2.81
CA ILE A 203 -9.98 24.91 -2.66
C ILE A 203 -9.62 24.60 -1.21
N CYS A 204 -8.74 25.40 -0.59
CA CYS A 204 -8.33 25.20 0.79
C CYS A 204 -9.49 25.39 1.79
N ASP A 205 -10.29 26.45 1.67
CA ASP A 205 -11.44 26.70 2.53
C ASP A 205 -12.45 25.55 2.43
N ALA A 206 -12.80 25.14 1.20
CA ALA A 206 -13.69 24.01 0.98
C ALA A 206 -13.10 22.73 1.60
N ALA A 207 -11.82 22.41 1.34
CA ALA A 207 -11.18 21.21 1.87
C ALA A 207 -11.18 21.15 3.41
N LEU A 208 -10.86 22.26 4.07
CA LEU A 208 -10.78 22.36 5.53
C LEU A 208 -12.14 22.18 6.20
N ARG A 209 -13.24 22.61 5.56
CA ARG A 209 -14.61 22.42 6.09
C ARG A 209 -15.04 20.96 6.18
N HIS A 210 -14.45 20.06 5.39
CA HIS A 210 -14.90 18.67 5.29
C HIS A 210 -14.20 17.68 6.23
N ASN A 211 -13.08 18.05 6.87
CA ASN A 211 -12.29 17.24 7.82
C ASN A 211 -12.18 15.72 7.49
N ARG A 212 -12.06 15.38 6.19
CA ARG A 212 -12.07 14.00 5.68
C ARG A 212 -10.86 13.64 4.86
N PHE A 213 -9.95 14.59 4.65
CA PHE A 213 -8.74 14.42 3.85
C PHE A 213 -7.55 14.12 4.76
N ARG A 214 -6.61 13.31 4.27
CA ARG A 214 -5.42 12.92 5.06
C ARG A 214 -4.35 13.99 5.06
N PHE A 215 -4.34 14.82 4.01
CA PHE A 215 -3.36 15.87 3.82
C PHE A 215 -3.92 16.96 2.92
N LEU A 216 -3.54 18.21 3.20
CA LEU A 216 -3.77 19.36 2.34
C LEU A 216 -2.47 20.15 2.27
N GLY A 217 -1.86 20.17 1.08
CA GLY A 217 -0.66 20.95 0.80
C GLY A 217 -0.94 22.00 -0.25
N LEU A 218 -0.54 23.24 0.02
CA LEU A 218 -0.62 24.37 -0.92
C LEU A 218 0.79 24.80 -1.33
N ILE A 219 0.99 25.01 -2.63
CA ILE A 219 2.24 25.57 -3.15
C ILE A 219 2.45 27.02 -2.68
N GLY A 220 3.58 27.28 -2.03
CA GLY A 220 3.87 28.58 -1.45
C GLY A 220 5.36 28.94 -1.51
N SER A 221 5.68 30.19 -1.88
CA SER A 221 6.95 30.82 -1.53
C SER A 221 6.88 31.39 -0.11
N GLN A 222 8.01 31.74 0.51
CA GLN A 222 8.00 32.34 1.85
C GLN A 222 7.14 33.61 1.98
N THR A 223 6.90 34.32 0.86
CA THR A 223 6.02 35.50 0.72
C THR A 223 4.53 35.17 0.57
N LYS A 224 4.14 33.90 0.41
CA LYS A 224 2.73 33.44 0.36
C LYS A 224 2.17 32.98 1.71
N ARG A 225 2.92 33.14 2.82
CA ARG A 225 2.48 32.81 4.19
C ARG A 225 1.46 33.85 4.75
N GLY A 226 0.39 34.09 4.00
CA GLY A 226 -0.73 34.94 4.40
C GLY A 226 -1.98 34.14 4.80
N ILE A 227 -1.89 32.81 4.93
CA ILE A 227 -2.97 32.00 5.51
C ILE A 227 -2.83 32.07 7.04
N PRO A 228 -3.83 32.59 7.78
CA PRO A 228 -3.76 32.68 9.23
C PRO A 228 -3.53 31.29 9.84
N GLN A 229 -2.50 31.15 10.68
CA GLN A 229 -2.20 29.95 11.47
C GLN A 229 -3.21 29.68 12.60
N THR A 230 -4.42 30.22 12.52
CA THR A 230 -5.47 30.03 13.52
C THR A 230 -6.47 29.04 12.96
N LEU A 231 -6.27 27.76 13.27
CA LEU A 231 -7.27 26.68 13.42
C LEU A 231 -6.51 25.34 13.53
N ALA A 232 -5.64 25.25 14.54
CA ALA A 232 -5.17 23.99 15.09
C ALA A 232 -5.49 24.05 16.59
N GLY A 233 -6.64 23.50 16.94
CA GLY A 233 -7.11 23.25 18.31
C GLY A 233 -7.75 21.88 18.33
#